data_AF-A0A1I9XY04-F1
#
_entry.id   AF-A0A1I9XY04-F1
#
_cell.length_a   1.000
_cell.length_b   1.000
_cell.length_c   1.000
_cell.angle_alpha   90.00
_cell.angle_beta   90.00
_cell.angle_gamma   90.00
#
_symmetry.space_group_name_H-M   'P 1'
#
loop_
_entity.id
_entity.type
_entity.pdbx_description
1 polymer ?
#
loop_
_entity_poly.entity_id
_entity_poly.type
_entity_poly.pdbx_seq_one_letter_code
_entity_poly.pdbx_strand_id
1 'polypeptide(L)'
;MHHALSTAVNAFRRWASERPVDERSGEWECDYAKWPELNAAFLTHITTGPPRASTAGDIADLLYAIGRDNETAYLVRELARREDWFLFLLPHALAVNDPDVKWQFAVQLGVEKFPFFAAESALLKLVQDEHEYVRRMALQGLGRMASPHAEPLCIRAWESNHEYQRIMVLWVLKELKSRNLHEYILLAKADGREFLMRNAAEIENGMAPSDSQVDRRQHT
;
A
#
# COMPACT_ATOMS: atom_id res chain seq x y z
N MET A 1 3.66 6.25 28.29
CA MET A 1 4.13 5.71 27.00
C MET A 1 3.78 6.63 25.83
N HIS A 2 2.57 7.20 25.78
CA HIS A 2 2.14 8.26 24.84
C HIS A 2 3.20 9.32 24.51
N HIS A 3 3.93 9.82 25.52
CA HIS A 3 4.91 10.88 25.34
C HIS A 3 6.08 10.49 24.41
N ALA A 4 6.51 9.22 24.39
CA ALA A 4 7.66 8.79 23.61
C ALA A 4 7.37 8.78 22.10
N LEU A 5 6.24 8.18 21.70
CA LEU A 5 5.78 8.17 20.30
C LEU A 5 5.61 9.59 19.78
N SER A 6 4.86 10.43 20.51
CA SER A 6 4.61 11.80 20.07
C SER A 6 5.90 12.63 20.01
N THR A 7 6.85 12.41 20.93
CA THR A 7 8.17 13.07 20.87
C THR A 7 8.93 12.69 19.61
N ALA A 8 8.98 11.39 19.26
CA ALA A 8 9.69 10.91 18.09
C ALA A 8 9.05 11.37 16.79
N VAL A 9 7.72 11.32 16.69
CA VAL A 9 6.98 11.84 15.52
C VAL A 9 7.18 13.34 15.37
N ASN A 10 7.12 14.11 16.46
CA ASN A 10 7.38 15.56 16.40
C ASN A 10 8.83 15.87 16.01
N ALA A 11 9.80 15.03 16.38
CA ALA A 11 11.17 15.17 15.91
C ALA A 11 11.26 14.97 14.39
N PHE A 12 10.58 13.95 13.84
CA PHE A 12 10.47 13.76 12.39
C PHE A 12 9.81 14.96 11.72
N ARG A 13 8.68 15.45 12.24
CA ARG A 13 7.96 16.62 11.69
C ARG A 13 8.84 17.86 11.62
N ARG A 14 9.64 18.13 12.66
CA ARG A 14 10.58 19.26 12.70
C ARG A 14 11.67 19.10 11.64
N TRP A 15 12.32 17.95 11.60
CA TRP A 15 13.34 17.65 10.60
C TRP A 15 12.79 17.76 9.16
N ALA A 16 11.58 17.26 8.93
CA ALA A 16 10.90 17.39 7.65
C ALA A 16 10.59 18.85 7.31
N SER A 17 10.13 19.65 8.28
CA SER A 17 9.79 21.07 8.08
C SER A 17 10.97 21.94 7.66
N GLU A 18 12.19 21.52 7.95
CA GLU A 18 13.43 22.19 7.48
C GLU A 18 13.71 21.95 5.99
N ARG A 19 12.95 21.05 5.34
CA ARG A 19 13.04 20.73 3.91
C ARG A 19 11.78 21.24 3.18
N PRO A 20 11.91 22.13 2.19
CA PRO A 20 10.81 22.55 1.33
C PRO A 20 10.11 21.34 0.69
N VAL A 21 8.78 21.39 0.54
CA VAL A 21 7.99 20.25 0.02
C VAL A 21 8.38 19.91 -1.43
N ASP A 22 8.74 20.91 -2.21
CA ASP A 22 9.23 20.81 -3.58
C ASP A 22 10.62 20.14 -3.70
N GLU A 23 11.39 20.11 -2.61
CA GLU A 23 12.68 19.40 -2.55
C GLU A 23 12.53 17.95 -2.08
N ARG A 24 11.34 17.56 -1.59
CA ARG A 24 11.04 16.20 -1.14
C ARG A 24 10.66 15.32 -2.33
N SER A 25 11.68 14.80 -3.00
CA SER A 25 11.50 13.88 -4.13
C SER A 25 12.26 12.57 -3.89
N GLY A 26 11.72 11.46 -4.40
CA GLY A 26 12.28 10.13 -4.17
C GLY A 26 12.23 9.73 -2.69
N GLU A 27 13.30 9.09 -2.21
CA GLU A 27 13.43 8.52 -0.87
C GLU A 27 13.95 9.55 0.16
N TRP A 28 13.53 10.81 0.07
CA TRP A 28 14.06 11.89 0.91
C TRP A 28 13.89 11.61 2.40
N GLU A 29 12.82 10.92 2.80
CA GLU A 29 12.57 10.49 4.18
C GLU A 29 13.66 9.55 4.71
N CYS A 30 14.35 8.79 3.86
CA CYS A 30 15.42 7.87 4.25
C CYS A 30 16.63 8.62 4.85
N ASP A 31 16.80 9.91 4.55
CA ASP A 31 17.84 10.76 5.13
C ASP A 31 17.60 11.10 6.61
N TYR A 32 16.44 10.75 7.18
CA TYR A 32 16.17 10.97 8.58
C TYR A 32 16.97 10.04 9.48
N ALA A 33 18.10 10.54 9.99
CA ALA A 33 19.03 9.77 10.84
C ALA A 33 18.41 9.17 12.12
N LYS A 34 17.24 9.66 12.56
CA LYS A 34 16.57 9.20 13.79
C LYS A 34 15.37 8.27 13.54
N TRP A 35 15.36 7.59 12.40
CA TRP A 35 14.45 6.46 12.15
C TRP A 35 14.50 5.39 13.24
N PRO A 36 15.68 4.98 13.77
CA PRO A 36 15.74 3.97 14.83
C PRO A 36 14.94 4.36 16.09
N GLU A 37 14.99 5.62 16.50
CA GLU A 37 14.25 6.13 17.65
C GLU A 37 12.74 6.18 17.39
N LEU A 38 12.34 6.60 16.18
CA LEU A 38 10.93 6.59 15.78
C LEU A 38 10.37 5.17 15.73
N ASN A 39 11.12 4.24 15.12
CA ASN A 39 10.76 2.83 15.05
C ASN A 39 10.64 2.23 16.46
N ALA A 40 11.63 2.47 17.33
CA ALA A 40 11.59 1.99 18.71
C ALA A 40 10.38 2.53 19.48
N ALA A 41 10.06 3.82 19.33
CA ALA A 41 8.91 4.44 19.99
C ALA A 41 7.57 3.88 19.46
N PHE A 42 7.46 3.70 18.14
CA PHE A 42 6.29 3.08 17.49
C PHE A 42 6.08 1.65 17.98
N LEU A 43 7.12 0.81 17.92
CA LEU A 43 7.06 -0.58 18.34
C LEU A 43 6.75 -0.71 19.82
N THR A 44 7.37 0.12 20.67
CA THR A 44 7.06 0.16 22.10
C THR A 44 5.58 0.46 22.31
N HIS A 45 5.00 1.41 21.58
CA HIS A 45 3.59 1.76 21.72
C HIS A 45 2.66 0.59 21.38
N ILE A 46 2.89 -0.09 20.25
CA ILE A 46 2.04 -1.20 19.80
C ILE A 46 2.31 -2.54 20.52
N THR A 47 3.30 -2.61 21.40
CA THR A 47 3.67 -3.83 22.14
C THR A 47 3.35 -3.79 23.63
N THR A 48 3.17 -2.60 24.20
CA THR A 48 3.09 -2.41 25.66
C THR A 48 1.67 -2.25 26.19
N GLY A 49 0.68 -2.05 25.33
CA GLY A 49 -0.72 -1.88 25.73
C GLY A 49 -1.70 -2.33 24.65
N PRO A 50 -3.00 -2.44 24.99
CA PRO A 50 -4.02 -2.76 24.00
C PRO A 50 -4.33 -1.53 23.14
N PRO A 51 -4.80 -1.71 21.89
CA PRO A 51 -5.07 -0.60 20.96
C PRO A 51 -6.02 0.46 21.54
N ARG A 52 -7.06 0.00 22.25
CA ARG A 52 -8.08 0.82 22.92
C ARG A 52 -7.56 1.81 23.98
N ALA A 53 -6.32 1.68 24.42
CA ALA A 53 -5.68 2.64 25.32
C ALA A 53 -5.11 3.86 24.57
N SER A 54 -5.05 3.81 23.23
CA SER A 54 -4.54 4.91 22.40
C SER A 54 -5.51 6.08 22.38
N THR A 55 -4.95 7.28 22.57
CA THR A 55 -5.64 8.55 22.36
C THR A 55 -5.75 8.84 20.85
N ALA A 56 -6.57 9.83 20.49
CA ALA A 56 -6.63 10.33 19.11
C ALA A 56 -5.26 10.84 18.61
N GLY A 57 -4.44 11.41 19.51
CA GLY A 57 -3.09 11.85 19.19
C GLY A 57 -2.17 10.68 18.84
N ASP A 58 -2.23 9.58 19.60
CA ASP A 58 -1.43 8.39 19.29
C ASP A 58 -1.84 7.80 17.95
N ILE A 59 -3.15 7.71 17.66
CA ILE A 59 -3.64 7.20 16.37
C ILE A 59 -3.10 8.06 15.22
N ALA A 60 -3.15 9.38 15.34
CA ALA A 60 -2.61 10.29 14.34
C ALA A 60 -1.10 10.15 14.17
N ASP A 61 -0.35 9.99 15.26
CA ASP A 61 1.10 9.82 15.25
C ASP A 61 1.52 8.46 14.66
N LEU A 62 0.81 7.37 14.96
CA LEU A 62 1.03 6.05 14.36
C LEU A 62 0.79 6.08 12.85
N LEU A 63 -0.34 6.65 12.40
CA LEU A 63 -0.65 6.74 10.97
C LEU A 63 0.34 7.65 10.23
N TYR A 64 0.76 8.76 10.85
CA TYR A 64 1.78 9.62 10.26
C TYR A 64 3.12 8.89 10.10
N ALA A 65 3.57 8.16 11.13
CA ALA A 65 4.81 7.39 11.06
C ALA A 65 4.74 6.33 9.95
N ILE A 66 3.62 5.59 9.85
CA ILE A 66 3.39 4.63 8.75
C ILE A 66 3.47 5.33 7.40
N GLY A 67 2.73 6.43 7.20
CA GLY A 67 2.71 7.14 5.92
C GLY A 67 4.08 7.69 5.52
N ARG A 68 4.98 7.97 6.48
CA ARG A 68 6.35 8.40 6.18
C ARG A 68 7.34 7.25 6.04
N ASP A 69 7.07 6.08 6.60
CA ASP A 69 7.85 4.86 6.32
C ASP A 69 7.34 4.19 5.03
N ASN A 70 7.13 5.00 3.99
CA ASN A 70 6.56 4.52 2.75
C ASN A 70 7.59 3.75 1.91
N GLU A 71 8.89 4.07 2.00
CA GLU A 71 9.91 3.32 1.25
C GLU A 71 10.03 1.86 1.69
N THR A 72 10.15 1.60 2.99
CA THR A 72 10.34 0.22 3.46
C THR A 72 9.06 -0.48 3.91
N ALA A 73 8.01 0.29 4.24
CA ALA A 73 6.77 -0.22 4.84
C ALA A 73 7.05 -1.14 6.05
N TYR A 74 8.11 -0.87 6.81
CA TYR A 74 8.50 -1.63 7.99
C TYR A 74 7.44 -1.52 9.09
N LEU A 75 7.02 -0.31 9.44
CA LEU A 75 6.09 -0.04 10.54
C LEU A 75 4.73 -0.68 10.32
N VAL A 76 4.17 -0.61 9.11
CA VAL A 76 2.89 -1.25 8.80
C VAL A 76 2.99 -2.78 8.84
N ARG A 77 4.13 -3.37 8.45
CA ARG A 77 4.36 -4.83 8.55
C ARG A 77 4.44 -5.27 10.02
N GLU A 78 5.12 -4.51 10.86
CA GLU A 78 5.17 -4.79 12.30
C GLU A 78 3.81 -4.63 12.97
N LEU A 79 3.02 -3.64 12.53
CA LEU A 79 1.62 -3.48 12.94
C LEU A 79 0.77 -4.68 12.50
N ALA A 80 0.92 -5.15 11.26
CA ALA A 80 0.11 -6.22 10.68
C ALA A 80 0.33 -7.58 11.34
N ARG A 81 1.51 -7.82 11.92
CA ARG A 81 1.78 -8.99 12.79
C ARG A 81 0.97 -8.99 14.08
N ARG A 82 0.25 -7.91 14.37
CA ARG A 82 -0.63 -7.72 15.53
C ARG A 82 -2.03 -7.45 15.03
N GLU A 83 -2.79 -8.51 14.80
CA GLU A 83 -4.13 -8.44 14.20
C GLU A 83 -5.05 -7.44 14.94
N ASP A 84 -5.03 -7.45 16.26
CA ASP A 84 -5.84 -6.54 17.09
C ASP A 84 -5.50 -5.06 16.84
N TRP A 85 -4.22 -4.74 16.73
CA TRP A 85 -3.72 -3.40 16.42
C TRP A 85 -4.00 -2.99 14.98
N PHE A 86 -3.78 -3.89 14.02
CA PHE A 86 -4.04 -3.61 12.62
C PHE A 86 -5.53 -3.34 12.37
N LEU A 87 -6.41 -4.21 12.86
CA LEU A 87 -7.85 -4.06 12.71
C LEU A 87 -8.38 -2.84 13.49
N PHE A 88 -7.77 -2.47 14.61
CA PHE A 88 -8.11 -1.25 15.33
C PHE A 88 -7.77 0.02 14.53
N LEU A 89 -6.59 0.08 13.90
CA LEU A 89 -6.18 1.25 13.12
C LEU A 89 -6.81 1.31 11.72
N LEU A 90 -7.21 0.17 11.15
CA LEU A 90 -7.78 0.06 9.81
C LEU A 90 -8.87 1.12 9.51
N PRO A 91 -9.94 1.31 10.32
CA PRO A 91 -10.95 2.33 10.02
C PRO A 91 -10.38 3.76 9.97
N HIS A 92 -9.35 4.05 10.76
CA HIS A 92 -8.67 5.35 10.76
C HIS A 92 -7.78 5.51 9.52
N ALA A 93 -7.06 4.46 9.13
CA ALA A 93 -6.26 4.42 7.91
C ALA A 93 -7.11 4.58 6.65
N LEU A 94 -8.33 4.02 6.63
CA LEU A 94 -9.29 4.19 5.53
C LEU A 94 -9.95 5.59 5.50
N ALA A 95 -9.76 6.41 6.54
CA ALA A 95 -10.39 7.73 6.67
C ALA A 95 -9.40 8.89 6.53
N VAL A 96 -8.10 8.66 6.77
CA VAL A 96 -7.08 9.70 6.61
C VAL A 96 -6.90 10.06 5.14
N ASN A 97 -6.67 11.34 4.86
CA ASN A 97 -6.30 11.79 3.52
C ASN A 97 -4.78 11.69 3.30
N ASP A 98 -4.24 10.48 3.42
CA ASP A 98 -2.83 10.20 3.16
C ASP A 98 -2.73 8.92 2.30
N PRO A 99 -2.42 9.05 0.99
CA PRO A 99 -2.30 7.89 0.11
C PRO A 99 -1.19 6.95 0.55
N ASP A 100 -0.12 7.45 1.18
CA ASP A 100 1.00 6.64 1.66
C ASP A 100 0.57 5.65 2.74
N VAL A 101 -0.35 6.06 3.60
CA VAL A 101 -0.96 5.18 4.60
C VAL A 101 -1.85 4.15 3.91
N LYS A 102 -2.72 4.61 3.00
CA LYS A 102 -3.77 3.77 2.41
C LYS A 102 -3.19 2.61 1.58
N TRP A 103 -2.21 2.88 0.72
CA TRP A 103 -1.62 1.83 -0.12
C TRP A 103 -0.90 0.79 0.73
N GLN A 104 -0.23 1.21 1.80
CA GLN A 104 0.45 0.32 2.74
C GLN A 104 -0.51 -0.63 3.43
N PHE A 105 -1.66 -0.12 3.89
CA PHE A 105 -2.73 -0.96 4.44
C PHE A 105 -3.31 -1.91 3.38
N ALA A 106 -3.52 -1.44 2.13
CA ALA A 106 -3.99 -2.29 1.04
C ALA A 106 -3.06 -3.49 0.79
N VAL A 107 -1.74 -3.27 0.80
CA VAL A 107 -0.74 -4.32 0.64
C VAL A 107 -0.85 -5.35 1.77
N GLN A 108 -0.88 -4.92 3.03
CA GLN A 108 -0.95 -5.85 4.17
C GLN A 108 -2.26 -6.66 4.17
N LEU A 109 -3.38 -6.04 3.81
CA LEU A 109 -4.68 -6.71 3.71
C LEU A 109 -4.69 -7.88 2.71
N GLY A 110 -3.87 -7.81 1.66
CA GLY A 110 -3.75 -8.86 0.65
C GLY A 110 -2.70 -9.93 0.93
N VAL A 111 -1.78 -9.69 1.87
CA VAL A 111 -0.64 -10.59 2.16
C VAL A 111 -0.82 -11.33 3.48
N GLU A 112 -1.33 -10.63 4.49
CA GLU A 112 -1.49 -11.17 5.83
C GLU A 112 -2.84 -11.89 5.99
N LYS A 113 -2.92 -12.77 7.00
CA LYS A 113 -4.10 -13.60 7.26
C LYS A 113 -5.09 -12.90 8.19
N PHE A 114 -5.75 -11.86 7.69
CA PHE A 114 -6.87 -11.23 8.38
C PHE A 114 -8.20 -11.95 8.13
N PRO A 115 -9.25 -11.70 8.94
CA PRO A 115 -10.61 -12.16 8.62
C PRO A 115 -11.05 -11.70 7.23
N PHE A 116 -11.37 -12.66 6.36
CA PHE A 116 -11.64 -12.43 4.93
C PHE A 116 -12.60 -11.27 4.67
N PHE A 117 -13.77 -11.26 5.33
CA PHE A 117 -14.78 -10.21 5.13
C PHE A 117 -14.30 -8.82 5.55
N ALA A 118 -13.50 -8.71 6.61
CA ALA A 118 -12.95 -7.43 7.05
C ALA A 118 -11.94 -6.90 6.03
N ALA A 119 -11.07 -7.79 5.54
CA ALA A 119 -10.03 -7.43 4.59
C ALA A 119 -10.60 -7.09 3.20
N GLU A 120 -11.50 -7.94 2.69
CA GLU A 120 -12.19 -7.72 1.42
C GLU A 120 -12.99 -6.42 1.45
N SER A 121 -13.77 -6.17 2.51
CA SER A 121 -14.57 -4.93 2.62
C SER A 121 -13.68 -3.67 2.58
N ALA A 122 -12.54 -3.69 3.28
CA ALA A 122 -11.60 -2.59 3.25
C ALA A 122 -10.95 -2.40 1.87
N LEU A 123 -10.53 -3.47 1.21
CA LEU A 123 -9.95 -3.42 -0.14
C LEU A 123 -10.97 -2.95 -1.19
N LEU A 124 -12.24 -3.36 -1.08
CA LEU A 124 -13.32 -2.88 -1.95
C LEU A 124 -13.58 -1.37 -1.78
N LYS A 125 -13.31 -0.81 -0.60
CA LYS A 125 -13.33 0.65 -0.40
C LYS A 125 -12.11 1.30 -1.06
N LEU A 126 -10.91 0.75 -0.85
CA LEU A 126 -9.65 1.30 -1.37
C LEU A 126 -9.53 1.21 -2.89
N VAL A 127 -10.17 0.25 -3.55
CA VAL A 127 -10.19 0.16 -5.02
C VAL A 127 -11.02 1.29 -5.67
N GLN A 128 -11.75 2.08 -4.88
CA GLN A 128 -12.47 3.28 -5.29
C GLN A 128 -11.74 4.58 -4.90
N ASP A 129 -10.52 4.50 -4.35
CA ASP A 129 -9.77 5.67 -3.88
C ASP A 129 -9.42 6.63 -5.02
N GLU A 130 -9.28 7.92 -4.73
CA GLU A 130 -8.92 8.94 -5.72
C GLU A 130 -7.48 8.78 -6.21
N HIS A 131 -6.58 8.26 -5.37
CA HIS A 131 -5.19 8.07 -5.71
C HIS A 131 -4.99 6.76 -6.49
N GLU A 132 -4.42 6.86 -7.70
CA GLU A 132 -4.24 5.72 -8.60
C GLU A 132 -3.45 4.58 -7.95
N TYR A 133 -2.36 4.92 -7.26
CA TYR A 133 -1.52 3.93 -6.61
C TYR A 133 -2.25 3.13 -5.52
N VAL A 134 -3.14 3.78 -4.76
CA VAL A 134 -3.97 3.11 -3.74
C VAL A 134 -4.94 2.13 -4.42
N ARG A 135 -5.61 2.54 -5.49
CA ARG A 135 -6.51 1.65 -6.25
C ARG A 135 -5.78 0.41 -6.76
N ARG A 136 -4.56 0.61 -7.27
CA ARG A 136 -3.72 -0.46 -7.82
C ARG A 136 -3.33 -1.48 -6.74
N MET A 137 -2.86 -1.02 -5.58
CA MET A 137 -2.52 -1.91 -4.46
C MET A 137 -3.75 -2.62 -3.90
N ALA A 138 -4.90 -1.95 -3.88
CA ALA A 138 -6.16 -2.57 -3.47
C ALA A 138 -6.60 -3.70 -4.43
N LEU A 139 -6.51 -3.47 -5.74
CA LEU A 139 -6.81 -4.49 -6.75
C LEU A 139 -5.86 -5.70 -6.62
N GLN A 140 -4.57 -5.46 -6.39
CA GLN A 140 -3.61 -6.51 -6.11
C GLN A 140 -4.00 -7.32 -4.87
N GLY A 141 -4.36 -6.63 -3.78
CA GLY A 141 -4.79 -7.28 -2.55
C GLY A 141 -6.00 -8.19 -2.74
N LEU A 142 -6.99 -7.74 -3.51
CA LEU A 142 -8.17 -8.54 -3.89
C LEU A 142 -7.78 -9.77 -4.72
N GLY A 143 -6.82 -9.63 -5.64
CA GLY A 143 -6.27 -10.73 -6.42
C GLY A 143 -5.60 -11.80 -5.55
N ARG A 144 -4.71 -11.38 -4.64
CA ARG A 144 -3.96 -12.26 -3.74
C ARG A 144 -4.84 -13.09 -2.81
N MET A 145 -5.93 -12.49 -2.30
CA MET A 145 -6.89 -13.22 -1.47
C MET A 145 -7.94 -14.00 -2.28
N ALA A 146 -7.84 -14.00 -3.61
CA ALA A 146 -8.79 -14.63 -4.52
C ALA A 146 -10.24 -14.15 -4.30
N SER A 147 -10.43 -12.84 -4.08
CA SER A 147 -11.76 -12.25 -3.96
C SER A 147 -12.54 -12.48 -5.26
N PRO A 148 -13.83 -12.89 -5.19
CA PRO A 148 -14.69 -13.02 -6.37
C PRO A 148 -14.91 -11.68 -7.10
N HIS A 149 -14.59 -10.55 -6.47
CA HIS A 149 -14.69 -9.22 -7.08
C HIS A 149 -13.46 -8.80 -7.88
N ALA A 150 -12.32 -9.49 -7.72
CA ALA A 150 -11.04 -9.09 -8.31
C ALA A 150 -11.09 -9.07 -9.85
N GLU A 151 -11.61 -10.13 -10.47
CA GLU A 151 -11.68 -10.22 -11.93
C GLU A 151 -12.65 -9.21 -12.57
N PRO A 152 -13.89 -9.01 -12.06
CA PRO A 152 -14.74 -7.91 -12.51
C PRO A 152 -14.10 -6.52 -12.36
N LEU A 153 -13.31 -6.31 -11.31
CA LEU A 153 -12.59 -5.06 -11.09
C LEU A 153 -11.42 -4.86 -12.06
N CYS A 154 -10.81 -5.94 -12.55
CA CYS A 154 -9.77 -5.87 -13.57
C CYS A 154 -10.27 -5.20 -14.86
N ILE A 155 -11.53 -5.47 -15.25
CA ILE A 155 -12.14 -4.83 -16.43
C ILE A 155 -12.15 -3.31 -16.26
N ARG A 156 -12.65 -2.81 -15.12
CA ARG A 156 -12.69 -1.37 -14.83
C ARG A 156 -11.30 -0.75 -14.76
N ALA A 157 -10.35 -1.44 -14.14
CA ALA A 157 -8.96 -0.98 -14.06
C ALA A 157 -8.31 -0.88 -15.46
N TRP A 158 -8.60 -1.83 -16.35
CA TRP A 158 -8.12 -1.78 -17.74
C TRP A 158 -8.69 -0.59 -18.53
N GLU A 159 -9.97 -0.33 -18.37
CA GLU A 159 -10.70 0.77 -19.02
C GLU A 159 -10.23 2.16 -18.58
N SER A 160 -9.59 2.27 -17.41
CA SER A 160 -8.99 3.53 -16.94
C SER A 160 -7.88 4.08 -17.85
N ASN A 161 -7.36 3.25 -18.76
CA ASN A 161 -6.28 3.58 -19.70
C ASN A 161 -4.95 4.02 -19.04
N HIS A 162 -4.81 3.90 -17.72
CA HIS A 162 -3.53 4.10 -17.03
C HIS A 162 -2.62 2.88 -17.24
N GLU A 163 -1.38 3.11 -17.67
CA GLU A 163 -0.44 2.04 -18.02
C GLU A 163 -0.22 1.07 -16.85
N TYR A 164 -0.01 1.62 -15.66
CA TYR A 164 0.25 0.86 -14.45
C TYR A 164 -0.97 0.11 -13.90
N GLN A 165 -2.19 0.61 -14.14
CA GLN A 165 -3.42 -0.17 -13.87
C GLN A 165 -3.52 -1.36 -14.83
N ARG A 166 -3.23 -1.16 -16.12
CA ARG A 166 -3.23 -2.25 -17.10
C ARG A 166 -2.18 -3.30 -16.77
N ILE A 167 -0.99 -2.90 -16.34
CA ILE A 167 0.04 -3.82 -15.84
C ILE A 167 -0.52 -4.62 -14.64
N MET A 168 -1.15 -3.96 -13.67
CA MET A 168 -1.73 -4.65 -12.52
C MET A 168 -2.81 -5.66 -12.91
N VAL A 169 -3.65 -5.34 -13.89
CA VAL A 169 -4.65 -6.28 -14.43
C VAL A 169 -4.00 -7.56 -14.90
N LEU A 170 -2.89 -7.49 -15.65
CA LEU A 170 -2.20 -8.69 -16.13
C LEU A 170 -1.72 -9.57 -14.97
N TRP A 171 -1.13 -8.97 -13.94
CA TRP A 171 -0.63 -9.69 -12.77
C TRP A 171 -1.75 -10.32 -11.95
N VAL A 172 -2.84 -9.59 -11.69
CA VAL A 172 -3.98 -10.13 -10.95
C VAL A 172 -4.65 -11.27 -11.70
N LEU A 173 -4.86 -11.14 -13.03
CA LEU A 173 -5.42 -12.23 -13.83
C LEU A 173 -4.50 -13.46 -13.84
N LYS A 174 -3.18 -13.26 -13.81
CA LYS A 174 -2.19 -14.35 -13.66
C LYS A 174 -2.31 -15.05 -12.30
N GLU A 175 -2.34 -14.28 -11.22
CA GLU A 175 -2.49 -14.82 -9.85
C GLU A 175 -3.78 -15.63 -9.69
N LEU A 176 -4.89 -15.11 -10.24
CA LEU A 176 -6.20 -15.78 -10.24
C LEU A 176 -6.27 -16.99 -11.17
N LYS A 177 -5.26 -17.20 -12.04
CA LYS A 177 -5.30 -18.18 -13.14
C LYS A 177 -6.55 -17.99 -14.01
N SER A 178 -6.91 -16.73 -14.26
CA SER A 178 -8.10 -16.40 -15.04
C SER A 178 -7.96 -16.90 -16.48
N ARG A 179 -9.08 -17.38 -17.02
CA ARG A 179 -9.19 -17.78 -18.44
C ARG A 179 -9.04 -16.59 -19.39
N ASN A 180 -9.26 -15.37 -18.90
CA ASN A 180 -9.18 -14.14 -19.68
C ASN A 180 -7.75 -13.59 -19.80
N LEU A 181 -6.79 -14.14 -19.03
CA LEU A 181 -5.41 -13.64 -19.04
C LEU A 181 -4.80 -13.54 -20.45
N HIS A 182 -5.01 -14.56 -21.28
CA HIS A 182 -4.48 -14.59 -22.65
C HIS A 182 -5.00 -13.43 -23.51
N GLU A 183 -6.28 -13.10 -23.39
CA GLU A 183 -6.88 -11.96 -24.11
C GLU A 183 -6.21 -10.64 -23.70
N TYR A 184 -6.05 -10.41 -22.40
CA TYR A 184 -5.44 -9.18 -21.90
C TYR A 184 -3.94 -9.06 -22.24
N ILE A 185 -3.23 -10.18 -22.33
CA ILE A 185 -1.84 -10.20 -22.84
C ILE A 185 -1.79 -9.74 -24.30
N LEU A 186 -2.72 -10.20 -25.16
CA LEU A 186 -2.79 -9.74 -26.55
C LEU A 186 -3.11 -8.25 -26.65
N LEU A 187 -4.06 -7.76 -25.84
CA LEU A 187 -4.39 -6.34 -25.77
C LEU A 187 -3.18 -5.51 -25.30
N ALA A 188 -2.44 -5.97 -24.29
CA ALA A 188 -1.25 -5.31 -23.77
C ALA A 188 -0.13 -5.20 -24.83
N LYS A 189 0.05 -6.24 -25.65
CA LYS A 189 1.03 -6.23 -26.75
C LYS A 189 0.65 -5.30 -27.89
N ALA A 190 -0.64 -5.17 -28.17
CA ALA A 190 -1.16 -4.27 -29.20
C ALA A 190 -1.17 -2.79 -28.76
N ASP A 191 -1.11 -2.53 -27.46
CA ASP A 191 -1.20 -1.19 -26.86
C ASP A 191 -0.02 -0.27 -27.22
N GLY A 192 1.19 -0.83 -27.36
CA GLY A 192 2.39 -0.09 -27.80
C GLY A 192 3.21 0.59 -26.70
N ARG A 193 2.71 0.65 -25.44
CA ARG A 193 3.49 1.19 -24.31
C ARG A 193 4.53 0.20 -23.81
N GLU A 194 5.77 0.66 -23.66
CA GLU A 194 6.94 -0.18 -23.40
C GLU A 194 6.81 -1.02 -22.12
N PHE A 195 6.38 -0.44 -20.99
CA PHE A 195 6.31 -1.19 -19.73
C PHE A 195 5.17 -2.20 -19.76
N LEU A 196 4.02 -1.84 -20.32
CA LEU A 196 2.89 -2.76 -20.48
C LEU A 196 3.23 -3.96 -21.37
N MET A 197 3.87 -3.72 -22.52
CA MET A 197 4.33 -4.77 -23.43
C MET A 197 5.37 -5.69 -22.76
N ARG A 198 6.32 -5.12 -22.02
CA ARG A 198 7.34 -5.88 -21.27
C ARG A 198 6.69 -6.80 -20.24
N ASN A 199 5.76 -6.28 -19.43
CA ASN A 199 5.05 -7.07 -18.42
C ASN A 199 4.24 -8.22 -19.05
N ALA A 200 3.60 -7.98 -20.20
CA ALA A 200 2.90 -9.03 -20.93
C ALA A 200 3.84 -10.16 -21.37
N ALA A 201 5.03 -9.82 -21.89
CA ALA A 201 6.03 -10.81 -22.28
C ALA A 201 6.62 -11.58 -21.08
N GLU A 202 6.88 -10.90 -19.96
CA GLU A 202 7.35 -11.54 -18.72
C GLU A 202 6.35 -12.60 -18.22
N ILE A 203 5.05 -12.28 -18.24
CA ILE A 203 3.99 -13.19 -17.81
C ILE A 203 3.93 -14.44 -18.69
N GLU A 204 4.01 -14.29 -20.02
CA GLU A 204 4.04 -15.43 -20.95
C GLU A 204 5.27 -16.33 -20.74
N ASN A 205 6.41 -15.73 -20.44
CA ASN A 205 7.65 -16.44 -20.13
C ASN A 205 7.65 -17.09 -18.73
N GLY A 206 6.53 -16.98 -17.99
CA GLY A 206 6.39 -17.57 -16.66
C GLY A 206 7.15 -16.82 -15.56
N MET A 207 7.64 -15.60 -15.84
CA MET A 207 8.43 -14.82 -14.89
C MET A 207 7.56 -14.20 -13.80
N ALA A 208 8.13 -14.03 -12.60
CA ALA A 208 7.52 -13.24 -11.54
C ALA A 208 7.61 -11.73 -11.85
N PRO A 209 6.72 -10.88 -11.31
CA PRO A 209 6.86 -9.45 -11.46
C PRO A 209 8.18 -8.99 -10.86
N SER A 210 8.89 -8.09 -11.54
CA SER A 210 9.99 -7.38 -10.89
C SER A 210 9.45 -6.26 -10.00
N ASP A 211 9.96 -6.14 -8.77
CA ASP A 211 9.47 -5.19 -7.77
C ASP A 211 9.43 -3.74 -8.31
N SER A 212 10.42 -3.36 -9.12
CA SER A 212 10.52 -2.02 -9.71
C SER A 212 9.46 -1.67 -10.76
N GLN A 213 8.70 -2.64 -11.27
CA GLN A 213 7.69 -2.41 -12.31
C GLN A 213 6.28 -2.28 -11.73
N VAL A 214 5.99 -2.98 -10.63
CA VAL A 214 4.67 -2.97 -9.98
C VAL A 214 4.60 -1.91 -8.87
N ASP A 215 5.74 -1.58 -8.25
CA ASP A 215 5.85 -0.63 -7.14
C ASP A 215 6.16 0.83 -7.57
N ARG A 216 6.09 1.14 -8.88
CA ARG A 216 6.34 2.52 -9.32
C ARG A 216 5.25 3.46 -8.82
N ARG A 217 5.55 4.21 -7.76
CA ARG A 217 4.74 5.31 -7.23
C ARG A 217 4.81 6.46 -8.23
N GLN A 218 3.86 6.51 -9.16
CA GLN A 218 3.69 7.70 -9.97
C GLN A 218 3.22 8.81 -9.04
N HIS A 219 4.05 9.84 -8.86
CA HIS A 219 3.62 11.08 -8.26
C HIS A 219 2.77 11.78 -9.32
N THR A 220 1.45 11.60 -9.25
CA THR A 220 0.48 12.37 -10.05
C THR A 220 0.18 13.69 -9.37
#